data_AF-A0A940ULG6-F1
#
_entry.id   AF-A0A940ULG6-F1
#
_cell.length_a   1.000
_cell.length_b   1.000
_cell.length_c   1.000
_cell.angle_alpha   90.00
_cell.angle_beta   90.00
_cell.angle_gamma   90.00
#
_symmetry.space_group_name_H-M   'P 1'
#
loop_
_entity.id
_entity.type
_entity.pdbx_description
1 polymer ?
#
loop_
_entity_poly.entity_id
_entity_poly.type
_entity_poly.pdbx_seq_one_letter_code
_entity_poly.pdbx_strand_id
1 'polypeptide(L)'
;MVKIVEDALGGQYQYTVTVNPYPSTTGAMKATMDGDGEIGYTADVGMTELYEGTGGFKGYTPTKAKLVHTWYAYPMESFMATSAKDAVKYKSWGDFSGKPVFFTPAGFMNWMNFMRIYKALGYQFKHVQIDPKTQSDSLQAGSIVGAVAYTTAGRSLASYWKETEMRMEIRVINPSADEGKKLNAAGLAVVEVDPKQAFSKDVGVKTILGVPILFAYNVRPDMPEDVVYKMVSAFYKNKDALAQSDPGFTPMAKDFVGMQVQGINANPDIPVHAGLARFLKEQKAWNDKWKIAGK
;
A
#
# COMPACT_ATOMS: atom_id res chain seq x y z
N MET A 1 -15.90 -6.73 -2.42
CA MET A 1 -16.06 -5.28 -2.18
C MET A 1 -17.19 -4.67 -3.01
N VAL A 2 -17.11 -4.66 -4.35
CA VAL A 2 -18.10 -4.06 -5.28
C VAL A 2 -19.56 -4.32 -4.87
N LYS A 3 -19.98 -5.58 -4.82
CA LYS A 3 -21.35 -5.95 -4.46
C LYS A 3 -21.78 -5.45 -3.08
N ILE A 4 -20.89 -5.46 -2.09
CA ILE A 4 -21.20 -4.95 -0.73
C ILE A 4 -21.49 -3.45 -0.77
N VAL A 5 -20.74 -2.69 -1.58
CA VAL A 5 -20.97 -1.25 -1.75
C VAL A 5 -22.28 -1.00 -2.49
N GLU A 6 -22.52 -1.70 -3.59
CA GLU A 6 -23.78 -1.58 -4.36
C GLU A 6 -24.99 -1.88 -3.47
N ASP A 7 -25.00 -3.01 -2.77
CA ASP A 7 -26.08 -3.41 -1.86
C ASP A 7 -26.30 -2.38 -0.74
N ALA A 8 -25.22 -1.82 -0.19
CA ALA A 8 -25.30 -0.81 0.87
C ALA A 8 -25.85 0.55 0.40
N LEU A 9 -25.72 0.86 -0.89
CA LEU A 9 -26.16 2.12 -1.48
C LEU A 9 -27.54 2.00 -2.17
N GLY A 10 -28.31 0.94 -1.88
CA GLY A 10 -29.65 0.74 -2.43
C GLY A 10 -29.70 -0.23 -3.62
N GLY A 11 -28.62 -0.99 -3.84
CA GLY A 11 -28.49 -1.98 -4.90
C GLY A 11 -28.14 -1.37 -6.26
N GLN A 12 -28.00 -2.25 -7.27
CA GLN A 12 -27.62 -1.89 -8.65
C GLN A 12 -28.60 -0.93 -9.34
N TYR A 13 -29.80 -0.77 -8.79
CA TYR A 13 -30.82 0.16 -9.30
C TYR A 13 -30.56 1.62 -8.90
N GLN A 14 -29.66 1.89 -7.94
CA GLN A 14 -29.26 3.26 -7.55
C GLN A 14 -27.79 3.55 -7.84
N TYR A 15 -26.90 2.59 -7.62
CA TYR A 15 -25.46 2.75 -7.86
C TYR A 15 -24.88 1.51 -8.54
N THR A 16 -24.00 1.73 -9.51
CA THR A 16 -23.16 0.69 -10.10
C THR A 16 -21.71 1.04 -9.83
N VAL A 17 -20.94 0.08 -9.31
CA VAL A 17 -19.52 0.29 -8.98
C VAL A 17 -18.66 -0.40 -10.01
N THR A 18 -17.90 0.39 -10.78
CA THR A 18 -16.94 -0.09 -11.77
C THR A 18 -15.51 0.13 -11.29
N VAL A 19 -14.63 -0.85 -11.52
CA VAL A 19 -13.20 -0.73 -11.23
C VAL A 19 -12.46 -0.32 -12.50
N ASN A 20 -11.84 0.85 -12.48
CA ASN A 20 -11.01 1.34 -13.59
C ASN A 20 -9.51 1.09 -13.29
N PRO A 21 -8.78 0.32 -14.12
CA PRO A 21 -7.35 0.15 -13.93
C PRO A 21 -6.58 1.42 -14.33
N TYR A 22 -5.63 1.82 -13.49
CA TYR A 22 -4.69 2.90 -13.79
C TYR A 22 -3.25 2.37 -13.88
N PRO A 23 -2.36 3.01 -14.66
CA PRO A 23 -0.97 2.59 -14.78
C PRO A 23 -0.17 2.63 -13.47
N SER A 24 -0.59 3.44 -12.50
CA SER A 24 0.03 3.54 -11.18
C SER A 24 -0.96 4.02 -10.12
N THR A 25 -0.66 3.76 -8.84
CA THR A 25 -1.48 4.23 -7.73
C THR A 25 -1.48 5.76 -7.65
N THR A 26 -0.35 6.43 -7.89
CA THR A 26 -0.31 7.90 -8.02
C THR A 26 -1.20 8.40 -9.15
N GLY A 27 -1.21 7.72 -10.30
CA GLY A 27 -2.09 8.04 -11.42
C GLY A 27 -3.57 7.92 -11.04
N ALA A 28 -3.94 6.83 -10.37
CA ALA A 28 -5.30 6.64 -9.85
C ALA A 28 -5.70 7.76 -8.87
N MET A 29 -4.82 8.11 -7.94
CA MET A 29 -5.06 9.21 -6.99
C MET A 29 -5.31 10.53 -7.72
N LYS A 30 -4.49 10.89 -8.72
CA LYS A 30 -4.68 12.12 -9.51
C LYS A 30 -5.98 12.11 -10.28
N ALA A 31 -6.29 11.01 -10.98
CA ALA A 31 -7.54 10.86 -11.70
C ALA A 31 -8.76 11.07 -10.80
N THR A 32 -8.78 10.47 -9.60
CA THR A 32 -9.84 10.73 -8.61
C THR A 32 -9.87 12.19 -8.18
N MET A 33 -8.73 12.81 -7.89
CA MET A 33 -8.69 14.22 -7.47
C MET A 33 -9.07 15.21 -8.58
N ASP A 34 -8.94 14.80 -9.84
CA ASP A 34 -9.32 15.57 -11.03
C ASP A 34 -10.77 15.31 -11.48
N GLY A 35 -11.45 14.35 -10.86
CA GLY A 35 -12.87 14.06 -11.10
C GLY A 35 -13.14 12.92 -12.09
N ASP A 36 -12.12 12.17 -12.50
CA ASP A 36 -12.24 11.00 -13.40
C ASP A 36 -12.57 9.70 -12.62
N GLY A 37 -12.97 9.83 -11.36
CA GLY A 37 -13.49 8.75 -10.53
C GLY A 37 -13.82 9.24 -9.11
N GLU A 38 -14.55 8.43 -8.36
CA GLU A 38 -15.09 8.82 -7.05
C GLU A 38 -14.25 8.30 -5.88
N ILE A 39 -13.58 7.16 -6.06
CA ILE A 39 -12.79 6.47 -5.03
C ILE A 39 -11.40 6.20 -5.58
N GLY A 40 -10.38 6.73 -4.90
CA GLY A 40 -8.98 6.55 -5.25
C GLY A 40 -8.35 5.43 -4.43
N TYR A 41 -7.66 4.51 -5.11
CA TYR A 41 -6.77 3.57 -4.44
C TYR A 41 -5.49 4.29 -4.02
N THR A 42 -5.14 4.24 -2.72
CA THR A 42 -4.05 5.02 -2.12
C THR A 42 -3.33 4.21 -1.04
N ALA A 43 -2.27 4.78 -0.47
CA ALA A 43 -1.74 4.35 0.82
C ALA A 43 -1.34 5.56 1.66
N ASP A 44 -1.12 5.33 2.95
CA ASP A 44 -0.58 6.32 3.90
C ASP A 44 0.60 7.12 3.33
N VAL A 45 1.60 6.46 2.71
CA VAL A 45 2.76 7.15 2.12
C VAL A 45 2.40 8.08 0.96
N GLY A 46 1.44 7.71 0.12
CA GLY A 46 0.98 8.55 -0.98
C GLY A 46 0.17 9.75 -0.49
N MET A 47 -0.60 9.55 0.58
CA MET A 47 -1.32 10.63 1.26
C MET A 47 -0.34 11.65 1.88
N THR A 48 0.79 11.20 2.44
CA THR A 48 1.88 12.07 2.91
C THR A 48 2.40 12.96 1.76
N GLU A 49 2.86 12.35 0.66
CA GLU A 49 3.43 13.12 -0.47
C GLU A 49 2.40 14.09 -1.10
N LEU A 50 1.12 13.71 -1.15
CA LEU A 50 0.04 14.56 -1.65
C LEU A 50 -0.14 15.83 -0.82
N TYR A 51 -0.13 15.71 0.51
CA TYR A 51 -0.36 16.87 1.37
C TYR A 51 0.88 17.73 1.54
N GLU A 52 2.08 17.12 1.51
CA GLU A 52 3.34 17.85 1.47
C GLU A 52 3.63 18.48 0.09
N GLY A 53 2.98 18.04 -0.97
CA GLY A 53 3.24 18.51 -2.34
C GLY A 53 4.62 18.08 -2.85
N THR A 54 5.06 16.89 -2.46
CA THR A 54 6.38 16.32 -2.79
C THR A 54 6.24 15.14 -3.74
N GLY A 55 7.39 14.57 -4.16
CA GLY A 55 7.45 13.37 -4.99
C GLY A 55 6.55 13.44 -6.23
N GLY A 56 5.67 12.44 -6.39
CA GLY A 56 4.76 12.32 -7.54
C GLY A 56 3.72 13.45 -7.64
N PHE A 57 3.54 14.25 -6.58
CA PHE A 57 2.58 15.35 -6.50
C PHE A 57 3.24 16.74 -6.53
N LYS A 58 4.56 16.83 -6.72
CA LYS A 58 5.24 18.13 -6.83
C LYS A 58 4.71 18.94 -8.02
N GLY A 59 4.24 20.15 -7.74
CA GLY A 59 3.65 21.05 -8.75
C GLY A 59 2.28 20.61 -9.29
N TYR A 60 1.72 19.52 -8.76
CA TYR A 60 0.38 19.09 -9.12
C TYR A 60 -0.67 19.85 -8.29
N THR A 61 -1.70 20.36 -8.97
CA THR A 61 -2.87 20.99 -8.35
C THR A 61 -4.11 20.25 -8.85
N PRO A 62 -4.91 19.65 -7.97
CA PRO A 62 -6.09 18.91 -8.39
C PRO A 62 -7.17 19.84 -8.92
N THR A 63 -7.91 19.43 -9.95
CA THR A 63 -8.99 20.25 -10.53
C THR A 63 -10.25 20.28 -9.67
N LYS A 64 -10.47 19.26 -8.82
CA LYS A 64 -11.62 19.19 -7.89
C LYS A 64 -11.20 19.41 -6.45
N ALA A 65 -10.55 18.42 -5.84
CA ALA A 65 -10.15 18.46 -4.44
C ALA A 65 -9.10 17.38 -4.13
N LYS A 66 -8.31 17.59 -3.06
CA LYS A 66 -7.43 16.55 -2.52
C LYS A 66 -8.24 15.41 -1.90
N LEU A 67 -7.68 14.20 -1.90
CA LEU A 67 -8.24 13.05 -1.18
C LEU A 67 -8.17 13.26 0.34
N VAL A 68 -9.08 12.64 1.09
CA VAL A 68 -9.15 12.67 2.57
C VAL A 68 -9.28 11.27 3.15
N HIS A 69 -8.97 11.10 4.44
CA HIS A 69 -9.07 9.79 5.11
C HIS A 69 -10.50 9.26 5.04
N THR A 70 -10.67 8.04 4.52
CA THR A 70 -12.00 7.45 4.28
C THR A 70 -12.11 5.99 4.69
N TRP A 71 -11.28 5.09 4.13
CA TRP A 71 -11.30 3.68 4.47
C TRP A 71 -9.96 3.01 4.21
N TYR A 72 -9.41 2.37 5.23
CA TYR A 72 -8.19 1.59 5.21
C TYR A 72 -8.51 0.09 5.19
N ALA A 73 -7.87 -0.63 4.28
CA ALA A 73 -8.28 -1.98 3.88
C ALA A 73 -7.32 -3.08 4.33
N TYR A 74 -6.01 -2.85 4.21
CA TYR A 74 -4.99 -3.85 4.54
C TYR A 74 -3.57 -3.23 4.55
N PRO A 75 -2.62 -3.83 5.28
CA PRO A 75 -1.21 -3.51 5.14
C PRO A 75 -0.60 -4.18 3.90
N MET A 76 0.43 -3.55 3.35
CA MET A 76 1.34 -4.16 2.39
C MET A 76 2.79 -4.04 2.85
N GLU A 77 3.46 -5.18 3.03
CA GLU A 77 4.82 -5.25 3.54
C GLU A 77 5.81 -5.33 2.38
N SER A 78 6.64 -4.30 2.20
CA SER A 78 7.62 -4.27 1.10
C SER A 78 8.98 -4.81 1.56
N PHE A 79 9.63 -5.64 0.74
CA PHE A 79 10.94 -6.25 1.03
C PHE A 79 11.76 -6.51 -0.26
N MET A 80 13.06 -6.72 -0.13
CA MET A 80 13.97 -6.89 -1.27
C MET A 80 14.17 -8.36 -1.62
N ALA A 81 14.21 -8.68 -2.91
CA ALA A 81 14.57 -10.01 -3.41
C ALA A 81 15.55 -9.91 -4.60
N THR A 82 16.27 -11.00 -4.85
CA THR A 82 17.19 -11.15 -5.97
C THR A 82 17.16 -12.58 -6.52
N SER A 83 17.87 -12.82 -7.62
CA SER A 83 18.08 -14.15 -8.17
C SER A 83 18.84 -15.03 -7.18
N ALA A 84 18.42 -16.29 -7.01
CA ALA A 84 19.12 -17.22 -6.11
C ALA A 84 20.59 -17.43 -6.49
N LYS A 85 20.91 -17.39 -7.79
CA LYS A 85 22.27 -17.47 -8.32
C LYS A 85 23.19 -16.36 -7.77
N ASP A 86 22.64 -15.17 -7.56
CA ASP A 86 23.41 -13.98 -7.18
C ASP A 86 23.22 -13.58 -5.71
N ALA A 87 22.31 -14.24 -4.99
CA ALA A 87 21.95 -13.91 -3.62
C ALA A 87 23.15 -13.86 -2.67
N VAL A 88 24.16 -14.72 -2.86
CA VAL A 88 25.39 -14.73 -2.05
C VAL A 88 26.18 -13.42 -2.10
N LYS A 89 25.93 -12.55 -3.08
CA LYS A 89 26.55 -11.23 -3.25
C LYS A 89 25.90 -10.14 -2.39
N TYR A 90 24.73 -10.41 -1.80
CA TYR A 90 23.92 -9.43 -1.07
C TYR A 90 23.61 -9.96 0.34
N LYS A 91 23.98 -9.18 1.36
CA LYS A 91 23.74 -9.51 2.77
C LYS A 91 22.67 -8.63 3.40
N SER A 92 22.45 -7.44 2.83
CA SER A 92 21.62 -6.39 3.40
C SER A 92 21.05 -5.48 2.30
N TRP A 93 20.19 -4.52 2.66
CA TRP A 93 19.61 -3.61 1.68
C TRP A 93 20.63 -2.62 1.11
N GLY A 94 21.66 -2.27 1.89
CA GLY A 94 22.76 -1.40 1.46
C GLY A 94 23.57 -1.96 0.29
N ASP A 95 23.63 -3.29 0.12
CA ASP A 95 24.36 -3.92 -0.98
C ASP A 95 23.73 -3.67 -2.37
N PHE A 96 22.51 -3.13 -2.40
CA PHE A 96 21.78 -2.70 -3.59
C PHE A 96 21.89 -1.20 -3.87
N SER A 97 22.42 -0.41 -2.92
CA SER A 97 22.60 1.04 -3.05
C SER A 97 23.39 1.39 -4.31
N GLY A 98 22.82 2.23 -5.17
CA GLY A 98 23.45 2.68 -6.42
C GLY A 98 23.53 1.62 -7.54
N LYS A 99 22.98 0.41 -7.32
CA LYS A 99 22.93 -0.67 -8.32
C LYS A 99 21.63 -0.65 -9.11
N PRO A 100 21.58 -1.23 -10.33
CA PRO A 100 20.35 -1.26 -11.11
C PRO A 100 19.30 -2.17 -10.45
N VAL A 101 18.29 -1.58 -9.81
CA VAL A 101 17.23 -2.30 -9.10
C VAL A 101 15.88 -1.90 -9.67
N PHE A 102 15.02 -2.88 -9.94
CA PHE A 102 13.61 -2.59 -10.20
C PHE A 102 12.86 -2.63 -8.88
N PHE A 103 12.63 -1.48 -8.25
CA PHE A 103 11.93 -1.47 -6.96
C PHE A 103 10.49 -1.99 -7.15
N THR A 104 9.59 -1.16 -7.65
CA THR A 104 8.30 -1.60 -8.20
C THR A 104 7.96 -0.61 -9.33
N PRO A 105 6.85 -0.74 -10.09
CA PRO A 105 6.51 0.27 -11.08
C PRO A 105 6.48 1.67 -10.46
N ALA A 106 7.12 2.64 -11.12
CA ALA A 106 7.16 4.01 -10.63
C ALA A 106 5.74 4.56 -10.42
N GLY A 107 5.53 5.26 -9.30
CA GLY A 107 4.21 5.75 -8.87
C GLY A 107 3.35 4.71 -8.14
N PHE A 108 3.84 3.50 -7.88
CA PHE A 108 3.22 2.61 -6.90
C PHE A 108 3.55 3.09 -5.49
N MET A 109 2.65 2.83 -4.53
CA MET A 109 2.91 3.21 -3.14
C MET A 109 4.11 2.43 -2.55
N ASN A 110 4.33 1.20 -2.99
CA ASN A 110 5.49 0.39 -2.58
C ASN A 110 6.81 0.94 -3.15
N TRP A 111 6.76 1.62 -4.31
CA TRP A 111 7.90 2.34 -4.87
C TRP A 111 8.26 3.54 -3.99
N MET A 112 7.26 4.35 -3.61
CA MET A 112 7.43 5.47 -2.66
C MET A 112 7.92 4.98 -1.30
N ASN A 113 7.40 3.85 -0.82
CA ASN A 113 7.82 3.24 0.45
C ASN A 113 9.33 2.92 0.41
N PHE A 114 9.82 2.33 -0.68
CA PHE A 114 11.26 2.07 -0.81
C PHE A 114 12.11 3.33 -1.02
N MET A 115 11.58 4.39 -1.61
CA MET A 115 12.26 5.69 -1.66
C MET A 115 12.49 6.25 -0.25
N ARG A 116 11.45 6.26 0.62
CA ARG A 116 11.61 6.75 2.00
C ARG A 116 12.51 5.86 2.85
N ILE A 117 12.47 4.53 2.64
CA ILE A 117 13.38 3.56 3.27
C ILE A 117 14.83 3.89 2.90
N TYR A 118 15.14 4.03 1.60
CA TYR A 118 16.50 4.31 1.15
C TYR A 118 16.98 5.68 1.60
N LYS A 119 16.09 6.69 1.62
CA LYS A 119 16.39 8.01 2.18
C LYS A 119 16.77 7.92 3.66
N ALA A 120 15.98 7.19 4.47
CA ALA A 120 16.25 7.01 5.90
C ALA A 120 17.57 6.27 6.17
N LEU A 121 17.93 5.33 5.30
CA LEU A 121 19.18 4.57 5.42
C LEU A 121 20.41 5.31 4.85
N GLY A 122 20.21 6.42 4.13
CA GLY A 122 21.28 7.16 3.46
C GLY A 122 21.80 6.46 2.20
N TYR A 123 20.95 5.70 1.51
CA TYR A 123 21.30 4.91 0.32
C TYR A 123 20.88 5.57 -0.98
N GLN A 124 21.59 5.23 -2.06
CA GLN A 124 21.30 5.72 -3.41
C GLN A 124 20.17 4.89 -4.03
N PHE A 125 19.04 5.53 -4.26
CA PHE A 125 17.87 4.94 -4.92
C PHE A 125 18.05 4.97 -6.44
N LYS A 126 18.61 3.90 -7.02
CA LYS A 126 18.80 3.76 -8.47
C LYS A 126 17.75 2.82 -9.07
N HIS A 127 16.61 3.40 -9.44
CA HIS A 127 15.51 2.67 -10.04
C HIS A 127 15.74 2.39 -11.53
N VAL A 128 15.50 1.15 -11.95
CA VAL A 128 15.41 0.74 -13.36
C VAL A 128 13.96 0.38 -13.64
N GLN A 129 13.27 1.20 -14.44
CA GLN A 129 11.91 0.91 -14.85
C GLN A 129 11.91 -0.16 -15.95
N ILE A 130 11.17 -1.24 -15.72
CA ILE A 130 10.92 -2.31 -16.71
C ILE A 130 9.42 -2.63 -16.76
N ASP A 131 9.02 -3.45 -17.73
CA ASP A 131 7.72 -4.12 -17.68
C ASP A 131 7.77 -5.18 -16.55
N PRO A 132 6.83 -5.17 -15.58
CA PRO A 132 6.79 -6.20 -14.53
C PRO A 132 6.82 -7.63 -15.05
N LYS A 133 6.28 -7.88 -16.27
CA LYS A 133 6.28 -9.21 -16.90
C LYS A 133 7.67 -9.70 -17.31
N THR A 134 8.62 -8.78 -17.52
CA THR A 134 10.01 -9.11 -17.87
C THR A 134 10.92 -9.17 -16.64
N GLN A 135 10.38 -9.04 -15.42
CA GLN A 135 11.16 -9.00 -14.17
C GLN A 135 12.02 -10.25 -13.99
N SER A 136 11.46 -11.45 -14.20
CA SER A 136 12.22 -12.71 -14.07
C SER A 136 13.40 -12.76 -15.05
N ASP A 137 13.16 -12.38 -16.30
CA ASP A 137 14.16 -12.43 -17.37
C ASP A 137 15.25 -11.38 -17.11
N SER A 138 14.86 -10.21 -16.60
CA SER A 138 15.77 -9.12 -16.27
C SER A 138 16.69 -9.47 -15.09
N LEU A 139 16.17 -10.17 -14.07
CA LEU A 139 16.94 -10.72 -12.94
C LEU A 139 17.88 -11.85 -13.40
N GLN A 140 17.42 -12.76 -14.26
CA GLN A 140 18.24 -13.86 -14.79
C GLN A 140 19.39 -13.35 -15.65
N ALA A 141 19.13 -12.35 -16.49
CA ALA A 141 20.13 -11.71 -17.34
C ALA A 141 21.09 -10.78 -16.56
N GLY A 142 20.76 -10.42 -15.31
CA GLY A 142 21.55 -9.50 -14.49
C GLY A 142 21.45 -8.03 -14.92
N SER A 143 20.51 -7.69 -15.80
CA SER A 143 20.21 -6.29 -16.19
C SER A 143 19.65 -5.47 -15.03
N ILE A 144 18.96 -6.14 -14.11
CA ILE A 144 18.69 -5.67 -12.74
C ILE A 144 19.28 -6.68 -11.76
N VAL A 145 19.78 -6.19 -10.64
CA VAL A 145 20.42 -7.03 -9.61
C VAL A 145 19.49 -7.40 -8.45
N GLY A 146 18.36 -6.72 -8.35
CA GLY A 146 17.36 -6.93 -7.31
C GLY A 146 16.04 -6.34 -7.72
N ALA A 147 14.99 -6.77 -7.05
CA ALA A 147 13.67 -6.20 -7.19
C ALA A 147 12.92 -6.18 -5.85
N VAL A 148 12.02 -5.20 -5.66
CA VAL A 148 11.19 -5.15 -4.46
C VAL A 148 9.93 -5.98 -4.66
N ALA A 149 9.78 -6.96 -3.79
CA ALA A 149 8.55 -7.72 -3.59
C ALA A 149 7.71 -7.09 -2.48
N TYR A 150 6.43 -7.44 -2.47
CA TYR A 150 5.55 -7.06 -1.39
C TYR A 150 4.44 -8.07 -1.22
N THR A 151 3.98 -8.18 0.02
CA THR A 151 2.80 -8.95 0.40
C THR A 151 1.62 -8.04 0.68
N THR A 152 0.41 -8.58 0.56
CA THR A 152 -0.80 -8.04 1.19
C THR A 152 -1.08 -8.87 2.43
N ALA A 153 -1.14 -8.23 3.60
CA ALA A 153 -1.35 -8.89 4.89
C ALA A 153 -0.41 -10.08 5.17
N GLY A 154 0.85 -9.99 4.73
CA GLY A 154 1.84 -11.05 4.88
C GLY A 154 1.53 -12.35 4.11
N ARG A 155 0.60 -12.32 3.15
CA ARG A 155 0.07 -13.53 2.47
C ARG A 155 0.13 -13.45 0.96
N SER A 156 -0.46 -12.43 0.35
CA SER A 156 -0.65 -12.45 -1.10
C SER A 156 0.43 -11.63 -1.80
N LEU A 157 1.16 -12.24 -2.74
CA LEU A 157 2.05 -11.51 -3.66
C LEU A 157 1.24 -10.83 -4.77
N ALA A 158 1.79 -9.76 -5.32
CA ALA A 158 1.31 -9.21 -6.59
C ALA A 158 1.40 -10.27 -7.71
N SER A 159 0.48 -10.24 -8.67
CA SER A 159 0.41 -11.25 -9.74
C SER A 159 1.73 -11.41 -10.51
N TYR A 160 2.41 -10.30 -10.85
CA TYR A 160 3.71 -10.36 -11.54
C TYR A 160 4.83 -10.94 -10.66
N TRP A 161 4.76 -10.78 -9.34
CA TRP A 161 5.67 -11.43 -8.40
C TRP A 161 5.36 -12.91 -8.24
N LYS A 162 4.08 -13.30 -8.27
CA LYS A 162 3.67 -14.69 -8.30
C LYS A 162 4.18 -15.39 -9.57
N GLU A 163 4.13 -14.73 -10.72
CA GLU A 163 4.73 -15.24 -11.95
C GLU A 163 6.27 -15.34 -11.83
N THR A 164 6.92 -14.32 -11.26
CA THR A 164 8.38 -14.32 -11.06
C THR A 164 8.84 -15.49 -10.22
N GLU A 165 8.24 -15.72 -9.04
CA GLU A 165 8.66 -16.84 -8.18
C GLU A 165 8.38 -18.21 -8.81
N MET A 166 7.39 -18.33 -9.69
CA MET A 166 7.15 -19.57 -10.44
C MET A 166 8.21 -19.79 -11.53
N ARG A 167 8.64 -18.75 -12.23
CA ARG A 167 9.56 -18.83 -13.38
C ARG A 167 11.03 -18.94 -13.01
N MET A 168 11.44 -18.53 -11.81
CA MET A 168 12.84 -18.58 -11.39
C MET A 168 13.01 -18.81 -9.90
N GLU A 169 14.20 -19.25 -9.49
CA GLU A 169 14.57 -19.29 -8.08
C GLU A 169 15.00 -17.90 -7.61
N ILE A 170 14.37 -17.42 -6.54
CA ILE A 170 14.66 -16.14 -5.92
C ILE A 170 15.10 -16.33 -4.47
N ARG A 171 15.77 -15.33 -3.93
CA ARG A 171 16.08 -15.23 -2.50
C ARG A 171 15.69 -13.85 -1.99
N VAL A 172 15.08 -13.81 -0.81
CA VAL A 172 14.80 -12.57 -0.10
C VAL A 172 16.07 -12.13 0.63
N ILE A 173 16.38 -10.84 0.54
CA ILE A 173 17.47 -10.22 1.28
C ILE A 173 16.84 -9.31 2.35
N ASN A 174 16.97 -9.71 3.60
CA ASN A 174 16.50 -8.92 4.73
C ASN A 174 17.44 -7.73 5.00
N PRO A 175 16.94 -6.65 5.62
CA PRO A 175 17.81 -5.63 6.18
C PRO A 175 18.67 -6.23 7.31
N SER A 176 19.86 -5.69 7.49
CA SER A 176 20.71 -5.96 8.64
C SER A 176 20.07 -5.43 9.93
N ALA A 177 20.57 -5.88 11.08
CA ALA A 177 20.10 -5.40 12.38
C ALA A 177 20.26 -3.87 12.53
N ASP A 178 21.35 -3.30 11.99
CA ASP A 178 21.59 -1.85 12.07
C ASP A 178 20.70 -1.06 11.10
N GLU A 179 20.41 -1.60 9.91
CA GLU A 179 19.39 -1.03 9.03
C GLU A 179 18.01 -1.05 9.71
N GLY A 180 17.63 -2.18 10.33
CA GLY A 180 16.38 -2.29 11.08
C GLY A 180 16.26 -1.26 12.21
N LYS A 181 17.33 -1.03 12.98
CA LYS A 181 17.37 0.02 14.01
C LYS A 181 17.19 1.42 13.42
N LYS A 182 17.89 1.74 12.32
CA LYS A 182 17.77 3.04 11.65
C LYS A 182 16.36 3.28 11.11
N LEU A 183 15.75 2.27 10.53
CA LEU A 183 14.37 2.34 10.03
C LEU A 183 13.38 2.61 11.17
N ASN A 184 13.47 1.84 12.26
CA ASN A 184 12.62 2.06 13.44
C ASN A 184 12.80 3.47 14.03
N ALA A 185 14.04 3.97 14.11
CA ALA A 185 14.33 5.33 14.57
C ALA A 185 13.75 6.42 13.64
N ALA A 186 13.59 6.11 12.35
CA ALA A 186 12.95 6.96 11.36
C ALA A 186 11.42 6.79 11.30
N GLY A 187 10.81 6.03 12.23
CA GLY A 187 9.38 5.74 12.24
C GLY A 187 8.92 4.72 11.18
N LEU A 188 9.87 4.04 10.52
CA LEU A 188 9.60 2.98 9.55
C LEU A 188 9.72 1.62 10.23
N ALA A 189 8.61 1.19 10.84
CA ALA A 189 8.57 -0.09 11.54
C ALA A 189 8.95 -1.25 10.62
N VAL A 190 9.82 -2.15 11.10
CA VAL A 190 10.09 -3.42 10.43
C VAL A 190 9.18 -4.49 11.02
N VAL A 191 8.48 -5.21 10.16
CA VAL A 191 7.55 -6.29 10.55
C VAL A 191 7.98 -7.62 9.96
N GLU A 192 7.62 -8.68 10.68
CA GLU A 192 7.89 -10.05 10.27
C GLU A 192 6.78 -10.57 9.35
N VAL A 193 7.17 -11.23 8.27
CA VAL A 193 6.29 -11.97 7.36
C VAL A 193 6.78 -13.42 7.30
N ASP A 194 5.85 -14.37 7.44
CA ASP A 194 6.14 -15.79 7.24
C ASP A 194 6.27 -16.07 5.73
N PRO A 195 7.47 -16.40 5.23
CA PRO A 195 7.67 -16.66 3.80
C PRO A 195 6.78 -17.78 3.27
N LYS A 196 6.41 -18.75 4.11
CA LYS A 196 5.57 -19.89 3.69
C LYS A 196 4.13 -19.50 3.42
N GLN A 197 3.66 -18.37 3.95
CA GLN A 197 2.34 -17.84 3.64
C GLN A 197 2.32 -17.11 2.30
N ALA A 198 3.47 -16.61 1.84
CA ALA A 198 3.58 -15.73 0.68
C ALA A 198 4.13 -16.40 -0.58
N PHE A 199 5.13 -17.26 -0.41
CA PHE A 199 5.83 -17.92 -1.51
C PHE A 199 5.49 -19.40 -1.55
N SER A 200 5.46 -19.96 -2.77
CA SER A 200 5.31 -21.41 -2.96
C SER A 200 6.65 -22.15 -2.86
N LYS A 201 7.76 -21.42 -2.99
CA LYS A 201 9.13 -21.95 -2.94
C LYS A 201 9.90 -21.37 -1.75
N ASP A 202 10.98 -22.04 -1.37
CA ASP A 202 11.91 -21.52 -0.36
C ASP A 202 12.65 -20.28 -0.90
N VAL A 203 12.60 -19.20 -0.12
CA VAL A 203 13.21 -17.91 -0.45
C VAL A 203 14.46 -17.61 0.39
N GLY A 204 14.96 -18.60 1.13
CA GLY A 204 16.28 -18.57 1.78
C GLY A 204 16.35 -17.82 3.10
N VAL A 205 15.21 -17.40 3.64
CA VAL A 205 15.09 -16.80 4.97
C VAL A 205 13.98 -17.53 5.74
N LYS A 206 14.14 -17.63 7.06
CA LYS A 206 13.08 -18.19 7.94
C LYS A 206 11.93 -17.21 8.15
N THR A 207 12.27 -15.92 8.19
CA THR A 207 11.35 -14.80 8.39
C THR A 207 11.74 -13.70 7.42
N ILE A 208 10.79 -13.16 6.69
CA ILE A 208 10.99 -11.97 5.87
C ILE A 208 10.81 -10.75 6.77
N LEU A 209 11.71 -9.78 6.65
CA LEU A 209 11.61 -8.49 7.33
C LEU A 209 11.18 -7.44 6.31
N GLY A 210 9.92 -7.03 6.39
CA GLY A 210 9.31 -6.04 5.51
C GLY A 210 9.05 -4.72 6.22
N VAL A 211 8.89 -3.64 5.45
CA VAL A 211 8.40 -2.36 5.97
C VAL A 211 6.99 -2.13 5.44
N PRO A 212 5.96 -2.06 6.30
CA PRO A 212 4.58 -1.96 5.88
C PRO A 212 4.19 -0.54 5.48
N ILE A 213 3.22 -0.47 4.58
CA ILE A 213 2.36 0.70 4.36
C ILE A 213 0.91 0.28 4.50
N LEU A 214 0.03 1.22 4.84
CA LEU A 214 -1.40 0.93 5.02
C LEU A 214 -2.19 1.44 3.81
N PHE A 215 -2.74 0.51 3.05
CA PHE A 215 -3.50 0.81 1.85
C PHE A 215 -4.93 1.20 2.18
N ALA A 216 -5.43 2.14 1.37
CA ALA A 216 -6.72 2.78 1.56
C ALA A 216 -7.47 2.96 0.24
N TYR A 217 -8.77 3.12 0.36
CA TYR A 217 -9.66 3.62 -0.67
C TYR A 217 -10.20 4.97 -0.16
N ASN A 218 -9.56 6.04 -0.57
CA ASN A 218 -9.85 7.39 -0.11
C ASN A 218 -10.64 8.16 -1.16
N VAL A 219 -11.53 9.03 -0.69
CA VAL A 219 -12.42 9.83 -1.54
C VAL A 219 -12.10 11.32 -1.38
N ARG A 220 -12.72 12.14 -2.22
CA ARG A 220 -12.71 13.60 -2.06
C ARG A 220 -13.74 14.03 -0.99
N PRO A 221 -13.55 15.21 -0.35
CA PRO A 221 -14.48 15.74 0.64
C PRO A 221 -15.91 15.99 0.16
N ASP A 222 -16.10 16.11 -1.16
CA ASP A 222 -17.40 16.40 -1.78
C ASP A 222 -18.28 15.15 -1.96
N MET A 223 -17.77 13.94 -1.66
CA MET A 223 -18.61 12.76 -1.60
C MET A 223 -19.64 12.89 -0.47
N PRO A 224 -20.94 12.59 -0.69
CA PRO A 224 -21.94 12.77 0.35
C PRO A 224 -21.62 11.99 1.64
N GLU A 225 -21.79 12.64 2.80
CA GLU A 225 -21.52 12.04 4.12
C GLU A 225 -22.19 10.67 4.28
N ASP A 226 -23.47 10.58 3.90
CA ASP A 226 -24.28 9.37 4.01
C ASP A 226 -23.76 8.22 3.12
N VAL A 227 -23.24 8.52 1.93
CA VAL A 227 -22.66 7.52 1.02
C VAL A 227 -21.43 6.88 1.65
N VAL A 228 -20.50 7.70 2.16
CA VAL A 228 -19.29 7.19 2.82
C VAL A 228 -19.63 6.44 4.11
N TYR A 229 -20.56 6.98 4.93
CA TYR A 229 -20.99 6.33 6.15
C TYR A 229 -21.59 4.94 5.87
N LYS A 230 -22.47 4.81 4.87
CA LYS A 230 -23.05 3.54 4.44
C LYS A 230 -21.99 2.57 3.95
N MET A 231 -21.05 3.04 3.12
CA MET A 231 -19.95 2.23 2.60
C MET A 231 -19.08 1.65 3.72
N VAL A 232 -18.57 2.49 4.62
CA VAL A 232 -17.70 2.05 5.74
C VAL A 232 -18.48 1.12 6.68
N SER A 233 -19.73 1.45 6.99
CA SER A 233 -20.59 0.61 7.84
C SER A 233 -20.88 -0.76 7.21
N ALA A 234 -21.04 -0.82 5.89
CA ALA A 234 -21.24 -2.07 5.17
C ALA A 234 -19.98 -2.94 5.18
N PHE A 235 -18.79 -2.36 4.99
CA PHE A 235 -17.54 -3.10 5.16
C PHE A 235 -17.35 -3.60 6.58
N TYR A 236 -17.69 -2.81 7.60
CA TYR A 236 -17.64 -3.24 8.99
C TYR A 236 -18.55 -4.45 9.25
N LYS A 237 -19.80 -4.41 8.76
CA LYS A 237 -20.76 -5.51 8.89
C LYS A 237 -20.34 -6.77 8.14
N ASN A 238 -19.62 -6.63 7.02
CA ASN A 238 -19.23 -7.74 6.14
C ASN A 238 -17.74 -8.11 6.25
N LYS A 239 -17.04 -7.64 7.28
CA LYS A 239 -15.58 -7.78 7.40
C LYS A 239 -15.11 -9.23 7.38
N ASP A 240 -15.85 -10.14 8.02
CA ASP A 240 -15.51 -11.57 8.07
C ASP A 240 -15.71 -12.24 6.72
N ALA A 241 -16.79 -11.88 6.00
CA ALA A 241 -17.03 -12.35 4.63
C ALA A 241 -15.96 -11.84 3.65
N LEU A 242 -15.49 -10.60 3.83
CA LEU A 242 -14.36 -10.05 3.07
C LEU A 242 -13.10 -10.87 3.31
N ALA A 243 -12.73 -11.11 4.57
CA ALA A 243 -11.55 -11.92 4.93
C ALA A 243 -11.63 -13.37 4.47
N GLN A 244 -12.83 -13.96 4.43
CA GLN A 244 -13.05 -15.29 3.87
C GLN A 244 -12.82 -15.32 2.35
N SER A 245 -13.24 -14.27 1.63
CA SER A 245 -13.07 -14.18 0.18
C SER A 245 -11.64 -13.88 -0.26
N ASP A 246 -10.93 -13.04 0.51
CA ASP A 246 -9.54 -12.69 0.27
C ASP A 246 -8.83 -12.54 1.62
N PRO A 247 -7.85 -13.42 1.93
CA PRO A 247 -7.08 -13.37 3.17
C PRO A 247 -6.38 -12.03 3.43
N GLY A 248 -6.17 -11.19 2.39
CA GLY A 248 -5.67 -9.82 2.51
C GLY A 248 -6.48 -8.95 3.48
N PHE A 249 -7.78 -9.20 3.61
CA PHE A 249 -8.64 -8.45 4.55
C PHE A 249 -8.59 -8.99 5.99
N THR A 250 -7.87 -10.07 6.27
CA THR A 250 -7.82 -10.67 7.62
C THR A 250 -7.40 -9.68 8.72
N PRO A 251 -6.36 -8.83 8.54
CA PRO A 251 -6.00 -7.86 9.58
C PRO A 251 -7.12 -6.85 9.84
N MET A 252 -7.80 -6.40 8.79
CA MET A 252 -8.94 -5.49 8.87
C MET A 252 -10.14 -6.14 9.56
N ALA A 253 -10.44 -7.41 9.28
CA ALA A 253 -11.54 -8.10 9.93
C ALA A 253 -11.31 -8.27 11.44
N LYS A 254 -10.07 -8.58 11.83
CA LYS A 254 -9.67 -8.73 13.25
C LYS A 254 -9.83 -7.45 14.06
N ASP A 255 -9.41 -6.31 13.50
CA ASP A 255 -9.53 -5.01 14.16
C ASP A 255 -9.87 -3.90 13.16
N PHE A 256 -11.14 -3.86 12.76
CA PHE A 256 -11.61 -2.94 11.74
C PHE A 256 -11.41 -1.48 12.17
N VAL A 257 -11.86 -1.17 13.38
CA VAL A 257 -11.86 0.20 13.92
C VAL A 257 -10.42 0.64 14.17
N GLY A 258 -9.59 -0.21 14.80
CA GLY A 258 -8.19 0.09 15.02
C GLY A 258 -7.43 0.31 13.71
N MET A 259 -7.74 -0.41 12.64
CA MET A 259 -7.12 -0.16 11.33
C MET A 259 -7.45 1.23 10.79
N GLN A 260 -8.69 1.69 10.92
CA GLN A 260 -9.05 3.06 10.48
C GLN A 260 -8.31 4.11 11.30
N VAL A 261 -8.24 3.91 12.62
CA VAL A 261 -7.50 4.78 13.55
C VAL A 261 -6.01 4.82 13.21
N GLN A 262 -5.40 3.68 12.92
CA GLN A 262 -4.00 3.58 12.49
C GLN A 262 -3.74 4.37 11.20
N GLY A 263 -4.63 4.24 10.22
CA GLY A 263 -4.52 4.98 8.96
C GLY A 263 -4.60 6.49 9.13
N ILE A 264 -5.52 6.97 9.96
CA ILE A 264 -5.60 8.41 10.29
C ILE A 264 -4.33 8.86 11.03
N ASN A 265 -3.86 8.09 12.01
CA ASN A 265 -2.67 8.43 12.80
C ASN A 265 -1.37 8.39 11.99
N ALA A 266 -1.33 7.69 10.86
CA ALA A 266 -0.20 7.74 9.95
C ALA A 266 -0.04 9.13 9.29
N ASN A 267 -1.13 9.88 9.14
CA ASN A 267 -1.13 11.25 8.63
C ASN A 267 -2.20 12.10 9.34
N PRO A 268 -2.02 12.46 10.62
CA PRO A 268 -3.09 13.03 11.45
C PRO A 268 -3.51 14.45 11.03
N ASP A 269 -2.66 15.15 10.27
CA ASP A 269 -2.94 16.48 9.74
C ASP A 269 -3.87 16.48 8.52
N ILE A 270 -4.03 15.32 7.87
CA ILE A 270 -4.95 15.14 6.76
C ILE A 270 -6.37 15.04 7.30
N PRO A 271 -7.34 15.80 6.76
CA PRO A 271 -8.73 15.72 7.21
C PRO A 271 -9.35 14.33 7.02
N VAL A 272 -10.31 14.03 7.87
CA VAL A 272 -11.14 12.81 7.83
C VAL A 272 -12.47 13.12 7.15
N HIS A 273 -12.90 12.26 6.23
CA HIS A 273 -14.20 12.38 5.60
C HIS A 273 -15.33 12.34 6.64
N ALA A 274 -16.36 13.18 6.49
CA ALA A 274 -17.46 13.30 7.46
C ALA A 274 -18.15 11.94 7.75
N GLY A 275 -18.33 11.11 6.72
CA GLY A 275 -18.92 9.77 6.86
C GLY A 275 -18.06 8.81 7.70
N LEU A 276 -16.72 8.82 7.55
CA LEU A 276 -15.82 8.04 8.40
C LEU A 276 -15.80 8.60 9.82
N ALA A 277 -15.78 9.93 9.97
CA ALA A 277 -15.82 10.57 11.29
C ALA A 277 -17.09 10.20 12.06
N ARG A 278 -18.25 10.19 11.40
CA ARG A 278 -19.52 9.73 11.98
C ARG A 278 -19.42 8.28 12.45
N PHE A 279 -18.93 7.37 11.60
CA PHE A 279 -18.73 5.97 11.97
C PHE A 279 -17.83 5.83 13.20
N LEU A 280 -16.68 6.52 13.23
CA LEU A 280 -15.74 6.43 14.36
C LEU A 280 -16.30 7.01 15.66
N LYS A 281 -17.14 8.04 15.60
CA LYS A 281 -17.85 8.58 16.78
C LYS A 281 -18.82 7.54 17.35
N GLU A 282 -19.57 6.85 16.51
CA GLU A 282 -20.48 5.76 16.92
C GLU A 282 -19.70 4.58 17.54
N GLN A 283 -18.50 4.28 17.01
CA GLN A 283 -17.61 3.26 17.55
C GLN A 283 -16.77 3.73 18.75
N LYS A 284 -16.99 4.95 19.28
CA LYS A 284 -16.22 5.54 20.39
C LYS A 284 -14.70 5.59 20.14
N ALA A 285 -14.30 5.74 18.88
CA ALA A 285 -12.90 5.75 18.44
C ALA A 285 -12.46 7.08 17.82
N TRP A 286 -13.36 8.08 17.77
CA TRP A 286 -13.02 9.43 17.31
C TRP A 286 -12.08 10.14 18.30
N ASN A 287 -11.07 10.81 17.77
CA ASN A 287 -10.18 11.68 18.53
C ASN A 287 -10.43 13.13 18.15
N ASP A 288 -10.75 13.99 19.12
CA ASP A 288 -11.09 15.40 18.90
C ASP A 288 -9.94 16.25 18.33
N LYS A 289 -8.71 15.71 18.29
CA LYS A 289 -7.57 16.32 17.60
C LYS A 289 -7.65 16.19 16.07
N TRP A 290 -8.42 15.23 15.56
CA TRP A 290 -8.57 15.05 14.11
C TRP A 290 -9.55 16.07 13.53
N LYS A 291 -9.29 16.48 12.29
CA LYS A 291 -10.13 17.45 11.56
C LYS A 291 -11.11 16.72 10.67
N ILE A 292 -12.35 17.20 10.60
CA ILE A 292 -13.34 16.70 9.62
C ILE A 292 -13.22 17.56 8.36
N ALA A 293 -13.17 16.94 7.19
CA ALA A 293 -13.10 17.66 5.93
C ALA A 293 -14.33 18.56 5.75
N GLY A 294 -14.11 19.85 5.43
CA GLY A 294 -15.17 20.83 5.20
C GLY A 294 -15.88 21.36 6.45
N LYS A 295 -15.37 21.09 7.67
CA LYS A 295 -15.87 21.64 8.93
C LYS A 295 -14.78 22.35 9.72
#